data_AF-A0A0W0SAS8-F1
#
_entry.id   AF-A0A0W0SAS8-F1
#
_cell.length_a   1.000
_cell.length_b   1.000
_cell.length_c   1.000
_cell.angle_alpha   90.00
_cell.angle_beta   90.00
_cell.angle_gamma   90.00
#
_symmetry.space_group_name_H-M   'P 1'
#
loop_
_entity.id
_entity.type
_entity.pdbx_description
1 polymer ?
#
loop_
_entity_poly.entity_id
_entity_poly.type
_entity_poly.pdbx_seq_one_letter_code
_entity_poly.pdbx_strand_id
1 'polypeptide(L)'
;MPGQGRQEFQPIHVEDLSKATIKLIELPAGPNLLLHAVSTKRISLSNILYHLRAWLGFATSKLFFVPEKFIQLGSLIGDLIPYSILNTNSYKLLVQNSITSPEEAQTFQDKIGFTPQEFPEGMYRHPSSIQDRWHARLYFLKPILRLSIAFIWLFTAISCLFFYPKAASYGLLAQIGVKPFWQPILFYGACILDAVIGLAVLSSNRLKKITLVQMVIILGYSALLTWKLPNLWFEPFAPLAKNIPLLAAILVYLALESDR
;
A
#
# COMPACT_ATOMS: atom_id res chain seq x y z
N MET A 1 -12.16 11.40 5.00
CA MET A 1 -13.08 11.07 6.09
C MET A 1 -14.44 10.76 5.52
N PRO A 2 -15.10 9.65 5.93
CA PRO A 2 -16.47 9.34 5.57
C PRO A 2 -17.47 10.37 6.11
N GLY A 3 -18.26 10.97 5.21
CA GLY A 3 -19.22 11.99 5.59
C GLY A 3 -18.52 13.14 6.32
N GLN A 4 -19.00 13.48 7.52
CA GLN A 4 -18.39 14.52 8.39
C GLN A 4 -17.45 13.95 9.47
N GLY A 5 -17.20 12.64 9.49
CA GLY A 5 -16.34 12.02 10.50
C GLY A 5 -16.90 12.02 11.93
N ARG A 6 -18.23 12.15 12.06
CA ARG A 6 -18.95 12.22 13.35
C ARG A 6 -19.32 10.85 13.92
N GLN A 7 -19.04 9.78 13.19
CA GLN A 7 -19.31 8.42 13.64
C GLN A 7 -18.56 8.18 14.95
N GLU A 8 -19.26 7.61 15.93
CA GLU A 8 -18.76 7.42 17.29
C GLU A 8 -18.30 5.98 17.52
N PHE A 9 -17.20 5.85 18.25
CA PHE A 9 -16.58 4.59 18.64
C PHE A 9 -16.29 4.62 20.14
N GLN A 10 -16.27 3.44 20.77
CA GLN A 10 -15.85 3.28 22.16
C GLN A 10 -14.78 2.18 22.29
N PRO A 11 -13.59 2.39 21.68
CA PRO A 11 -12.58 1.35 21.51
C PRO A 11 -11.89 0.99 22.83
N ILE A 12 -11.81 -0.30 23.14
CA ILE A 12 -11.04 -0.81 24.28
C ILE A 12 -9.61 -1.17 23.87
N HIS A 13 -8.61 -0.79 24.67
CA HIS A 13 -7.23 -1.19 24.44
C HIS A 13 -7.05 -2.70 24.67
N VAL A 14 -6.27 -3.37 23.80
CA VAL A 14 -6.11 -4.84 23.81
C VAL A 14 -5.60 -5.39 25.15
N GLU A 15 -4.70 -4.68 25.83
CA GLU A 15 -4.21 -5.11 27.14
C GLU A 15 -5.26 -4.98 28.24
N ASP A 16 -6.11 -3.96 28.16
CA ASP A 16 -7.17 -3.76 29.15
C ASP A 16 -8.28 -4.80 28.91
N LEU A 17 -8.58 -5.12 27.65
CA LEU A 17 -9.42 -6.25 27.28
C LEU A 17 -8.83 -7.58 27.81
N SER A 18 -7.52 -7.78 27.65
CA SER A 18 -6.84 -9.00 28.13
C SER A 18 -6.91 -9.14 29.65
N LYS A 19 -6.66 -8.03 30.39
CA LYS A 19 -6.80 -7.98 31.85
C LYS A 19 -8.25 -8.23 32.28
N ALA A 20 -9.21 -7.65 31.57
CA ALA A 20 -10.63 -7.90 31.79
C ALA A 20 -10.98 -9.38 31.62
N THR A 21 -10.51 -10.03 30.53
CA THR A 21 -10.73 -11.46 30.30
C THR A 21 -10.15 -12.31 31.42
N ILE A 22 -8.93 -12.05 31.87
CA ILE A 22 -8.33 -12.77 33.02
C ILE A 22 -9.20 -12.61 34.26
N LYS A 23 -9.63 -11.38 34.58
CA LYS A 23 -10.49 -11.12 35.74
C LYS A 23 -11.82 -11.85 35.66
N LEU A 24 -12.45 -11.88 34.48
CA LEU A 24 -13.75 -12.54 34.27
C LEU A 24 -13.65 -14.06 34.38
N ILE A 25 -12.51 -14.66 34.01
CA ILE A 25 -12.26 -16.11 34.16
C ILE A 25 -12.04 -16.49 35.63
N GLU A 26 -11.47 -15.59 36.44
CA GLU A 26 -11.27 -15.81 37.89
C GLU A 26 -12.58 -15.73 38.70
N LEU A 27 -13.67 -15.22 38.12
CA LEU A 27 -14.94 -15.10 38.82
C LEU A 27 -15.59 -16.48 39.07
N PRO A 28 -16.31 -16.66 40.19
CA PRO A 28 -17.07 -17.88 40.44
C PRO A 28 -18.05 -18.18 39.31
N ALA A 29 -18.24 -19.47 39.01
CA ALA A 29 -19.21 -19.91 38.01
C ALA A 29 -20.61 -19.35 38.35
N GLY A 30 -21.23 -18.70 37.37
CA GLY A 30 -22.50 -18.02 37.50
C GLY A 30 -23.34 -18.12 36.23
N PRO A 31 -24.50 -17.44 36.17
CA PRO A 31 -25.31 -17.41 34.97
C PRO A 31 -24.56 -16.78 33.80
N ASN A 32 -24.95 -17.16 32.57
CA ASN A 32 -24.41 -16.55 31.36
C ASN A 32 -24.61 -15.04 31.39
N LEU A 33 -23.51 -14.30 31.20
CA LEU A 33 -23.49 -12.84 31.24
C LEU A 33 -22.98 -12.30 29.91
N LEU A 34 -23.72 -11.38 29.31
CA LEU A 34 -23.29 -10.61 28.15
C LEU A 34 -22.68 -9.29 28.63
N LEU A 35 -21.43 -9.04 28.28
CA LEU A 35 -20.71 -7.82 28.63
C LEU A 35 -20.21 -7.09 27.38
N HIS A 36 -20.39 -5.77 27.37
CA HIS A 36 -19.92 -4.91 26.29
C HIS A 36 -18.55 -4.36 26.65
N ALA A 37 -17.50 -4.96 26.10
CA ALA A 37 -16.12 -4.56 26.39
C ALA A 37 -15.76 -3.25 25.67
N VAL A 38 -15.77 -2.14 26.41
CA VAL A 38 -15.56 -0.78 25.87
C VAL A 38 -14.67 0.07 26.79
N SER A 39 -14.09 1.14 26.24
CA SER A 39 -13.41 2.18 27.03
C SER A 39 -14.40 3.06 27.81
N THR A 40 -13.89 3.89 28.74
CA THR A 40 -14.73 4.81 29.52
C THR A 40 -15.42 5.86 28.66
N LYS A 41 -14.72 6.42 27.66
CA LYS A 41 -15.24 7.50 26.82
C LYS A 41 -15.43 7.06 25.37
N ARG A 42 -16.48 7.63 24.77
CA ARG A 42 -16.71 7.61 23.32
C ARG A 42 -15.79 8.60 22.63
N ILE A 43 -15.43 8.31 21.39
CA ILE A 43 -14.57 9.14 20.56
C ILE A 43 -15.08 9.14 19.12
N SER A 44 -15.07 10.30 18.48
CA SER A 44 -15.43 10.40 17.06
C SER A 44 -14.30 9.89 16.15
N LEU A 45 -14.67 9.45 14.96
CA LEU A 45 -13.70 9.05 13.93
C LEU A 45 -12.70 10.18 13.61
N SER A 46 -13.15 11.44 13.61
CA SER A 46 -12.28 12.60 13.36
C SER A 46 -11.21 12.73 14.45
N ASN A 47 -11.60 12.57 15.72
CA ASN A 47 -10.67 12.64 16.84
C ASN A 47 -9.72 11.43 16.85
N ILE A 48 -10.19 10.23 16.50
CA ILE A 48 -9.32 9.07 16.30
C ILE A 48 -8.21 9.39 15.28
N LEU A 49 -8.56 9.95 14.12
CA LEU A 49 -7.56 10.30 13.10
C LEU A 49 -6.60 11.39 13.56
N TYR A 50 -7.07 12.39 14.30
CA TYR A 50 -6.20 13.42 14.87
C TYR A 50 -5.21 12.84 15.88
N HIS A 51 -5.67 11.98 16.79
CA HIS A 51 -4.80 11.33 17.76
C HIS A 51 -3.81 10.36 17.08
N LEU A 52 -4.24 9.58 16.08
CA LEU A 52 -3.32 8.71 15.32
C LEU A 52 -2.23 9.52 14.61
N ARG A 53 -2.60 10.67 14.04
CA ARG A 53 -1.64 11.53 13.35
C ARG A 53 -0.65 12.19 14.32
N ALA A 54 -1.12 12.62 15.48
CA ALA A 54 -0.27 13.13 16.56
C ALA A 54 0.64 12.04 17.13
N TRP A 55 0.11 10.84 17.34
CA TRP A 55 0.85 9.65 17.79
C TRP A 55 1.98 9.30 16.82
N LEU A 56 1.75 9.40 15.50
CA LEU A 56 2.79 9.26 14.46
C LEU A 56 3.81 10.41 14.42
N GLY A 57 3.65 11.46 15.23
CA GLY A 57 4.53 12.64 15.22
C GLY A 57 4.36 13.54 13.99
N PHE A 58 3.22 13.47 13.29
CA PHE A 58 2.93 14.34 12.15
C PHE A 58 2.18 15.60 12.60
N ALA A 59 2.51 16.74 11.98
CA ALA A 59 1.81 18.01 12.21
C ALA A 59 0.31 17.90 11.89
N THR A 60 -0.55 18.66 12.56
CA THR A 60 -2.00 18.65 12.29
C THR A 60 -2.30 18.89 10.80
N SER A 61 -3.32 18.21 10.27
CA SER A 61 -3.70 18.31 8.86
C SER A 61 -5.20 18.55 8.75
N LYS A 62 -5.59 19.24 7.68
CA LYS A 62 -7.00 19.37 7.30
C LYS A 62 -7.56 17.99 6.96
N LEU A 63 -8.74 17.71 7.48
CA LEU A 63 -9.50 16.52 7.12
C LEU A 63 -10.27 16.81 5.84
N PHE A 64 -10.09 15.94 4.83
CA PHE A 64 -10.90 15.98 3.62
C PHE A 64 -12.13 15.11 3.80
N PHE A 65 -13.30 15.68 3.58
CA PHE A 65 -14.58 14.98 3.65
C PHE A 65 -14.90 14.32 2.31
N VAL A 66 -15.26 13.04 2.37
CA VAL A 66 -15.65 12.25 1.22
C VAL A 66 -17.12 11.88 1.41
N PRO A 67 -18.02 12.31 0.50
CA PRO A 67 -19.43 11.95 0.56
C PRO A 67 -19.63 10.43 0.66
N GLU A 68 -20.52 9.99 1.53
CA GLU A 68 -20.74 8.57 1.84
C GLU A 68 -21.12 7.75 0.60
N LYS A 69 -21.86 8.35 -0.35
CA LYS A 69 -22.18 7.72 -1.64
C LYS A 69 -20.96 7.27 -2.42
N PHE A 70 -19.88 8.05 -2.43
CA PHE A 70 -18.64 7.66 -3.12
C PHE A 70 -17.94 6.51 -2.41
N ILE A 71 -17.99 6.50 -1.08
CA ILE A 71 -17.40 5.41 -0.27
C ILE A 71 -18.19 4.13 -0.47
N GLN A 72 -19.52 4.21 -0.51
CA GLN A 72 -20.42 3.09 -0.79
C GLN A 72 -20.17 2.52 -2.19
N LEU A 73 -20.05 3.36 -3.21
CA LEU A 73 -19.70 2.90 -4.56
C LEU A 73 -18.31 2.25 -4.59
N GLY A 74 -17.34 2.84 -3.90
CA GLY A 74 -16.00 2.27 -3.75
C GLY A 74 -15.99 0.93 -3.02
N SER A 75 -16.86 0.73 -2.03
CA SER A 75 -16.95 -0.52 -1.27
C SER A 75 -17.50 -1.67 -2.10
N LEU A 76 -18.42 -1.39 -3.04
CA LEU A 76 -18.92 -2.39 -3.99
C LEU A 76 -17.81 -2.88 -4.93
N ILE A 77 -16.97 -1.97 -5.41
CA ILE A 77 -15.79 -2.34 -6.23
C ILE A 77 -14.80 -3.15 -5.40
N GLY A 78 -14.61 -2.75 -4.14
CA GLY A 78 -13.70 -3.42 -3.23
C GLY A 78 -14.09 -4.86 -2.88
N ASP A 79 -15.38 -5.21 -2.93
CA ASP A 79 -15.83 -6.60 -2.77
C ASP A 79 -15.29 -7.53 -3.87
N LEU A 80 -14.93 -6.99 -5.04
CA LEU A 80 -14.33 -7.74 -6.16
C LEU A 80 -12.81 -7.91 -6.00
N ILE A 81 -12.19 -7.17 -5.08
CA ILE A 81 -10.73 -7.15 -4.89
C ILE A 81 -10.39 -8.00 -3.67
N PRO A 82 -9.65 -9.10 -3.82
CA PRO A 82 -9.21 -9.92 -2.70
C PRO A 82 -8.49 -9.08 -1.65
N TYR A 83 -8.89 -9.26 -0.38
CA TYR A 83 -8.31 -8.56 0.78
C TYR A 83 -8.47 -7.02 0.76
N SER A 84 -9.50 -6.50 0.08
CA SER A 84 -9.79 -5.06 0.13
C SER A 84 -10.18 -4.62 1.55
N ILE A 85 -9.52 -3.56 2.04
CA ILE A 85 -9.86 -2.90 3.31
C ILE A 85 -11.16 -2.09 3.15
N LEU A 86 -11.44 -1.60 1.95
CA LEU A 86 -12.69 -0.91 1.63
C LEU A 86 -13.63 -1.94 0.99
N ASN A 87 -14.55 -2.48 1.78
CA ASN A 87 -15.54 -3.46 1.34
C ASN A 87 -16.89 -3.15 2.00
N THR A 88 -17.96 -3.77 1.51
CA THR A 88 -19.32 -3.43 1.96
C THR A 88 -19.53 -3.65 3.45
N ASN A 89 -18.87 -4.66 4.04
CA ASN A 89 -18.94 -4.92 5.48
C ASN A 89 -18.23 -3.82 6.29
N SER A 90 -17.02 -3.43 5.88
CA SER A 90 -16.25 -2.37 6.54
C SER A 90 -16.96 -1.02 6.44
N TYR A 91 -17.62 -0.73 5.31
CA TYR A 91 -18.47 0.44 5.17
C TYR A 91 -19.67 0.42 6.13
N LYS A 92 -20.39 -0.70 6.22
CA LYS A 92 -21.54 -0.84 7.14
C LYS A 92 -21.12 -0.64 8.59
N LEU A 93 -20.01 -1.26 9.01
CA LEU A 93 -19.46 -1.11 10.36
C LEU A 93 -18.98 0.33 10.63
N LEU A 94 -18.45 1.02 9.63
CA LEU A 94 -17.95 2.38 9.76
C LEU A 94 -19.06 3.42 9.91
N VAL A 95 -20.17 3.25 9.19
CA VAL A 95 -21.33 4.17 9.25
C VAL A 95 -22.17 3.93 10.51
N GLN A 96 -22.14 2.73 11.07
CA GLN A 96 -22.79 2.41 12.34
C GLN A 96 -21.91 2.85 13.51
N ASN A 97 -22.50 3.57 14.48
CA ASN A 97 -21.79 3.88 15.71
C ASN A 97 -21.47 2.59 16.47
N SER A 98 -20.21 2.41 16.86
CA SER A 98 -19.75 1.26 17.64
C SER A 98 -19.62 1.68 19.11
N ILE A 99 -20.77 1.90 19.73
CA ILE A 99 -20.92 2.40 21.12
C ILE A 99 -21.88 1.50 21.90
N THR A 100 -21.83 1.59 23.23
CA THR A 100 -22.78 0.92 24.12
C THR A 100 -23.51 1.94 25.00
N SER A 101 -24.57 1.52 25.71
CA SER A 101 -25.25 2.39 26.67
C SER A 101 -24.36 2.68 27.89
N PRO A 102 -24.52 3.83 28.56
CA PRO A 102 -23.76 4.11 29.78
C PRO A 102 -23.92 3.03 30.87
N GLU A 103 -25.11 2.43 30.96
CA GLU A 103 -25.44 1.36 31.92
C GLU A 103 -24.68 0.06 31.61
N GLU A 104 -24.61 -0.33 30.33
CA GLU A 104 -23.83 -1.50 29.89
C GLU A 104 -22.32 -1.28 30.09
N ALA A 105 -21.82 -0.07 29.80
CA ALA A 105 -20.43 0.29 30.03
C ALA A 105 -20.08 0.27 31.52
N GLN A 106 -20.99 0.72 32.39
CA GLN A 106 -20.81 0.65 33.84
C GLN A 106 -20.84 -0.80 34.32
N THR A 107 -21.79 -1.60 33.83
CA THR A 107 -21.89 -3.03 34.16
C THR A 107 -20.60 -3.77 33.83
N PHE A 108 -19.98 -3.48 32.68
CA PHE A 108 -18.68 -4.06 32.32
C PHE A 108 -17.58 -3.67 33.32
N GLN A 109 -17.47 -2.38 33.67
CA GLN A 109 -16.48 -1.86 34.62
C GLN A 109 -16.65 -2.45 36.02
N ASP A 110 -17.89 -2.56 36.49
CA ASP A 110 -18.21 -3.13 37.80
C ASP A 110 -17.81 -4.60 37.87
N LYS A 111 -17.99 -5.33 36.77
CA LYS A 111 -17.65 -6.77 36.70
C LYS A 111 -16.16 -7.04 36.62
N ILE A 112 -15.39 -6.21 35.92
CA ILE A 112 -13.94 -6.39 35.80
C ILE A 112 -13.18 -5.77 36.99
N GLY A 113 -13.82 -4.87 37.74
CA GLY A 113 -13.26 -4.23 38.94
C GLY A 113 -12.23 -3.14 38.65
N PHE A 114 -12.18 -2.63 37.42
CA PHE A 114 -11.34 -1.49 37.03
C PHE A 114 -11.96 -0.76 35.83
N THR A 115 -11.48 0.46 35.57
CA THR A 115 -11.90 1.27 34.43
C THR A 115 -10.90 1.12 33.28
N PRO A 116 -11.28 0.60 32.10
CA PRO A 116 -10.41 0.54 30.93
C PRO A 116 -9.99 1.94 30.46
N GLN A 117 -8.80 2.09 29.91
CA GLN A 117 -8.31 3.40 29.50
C GLN A 117 -9.08 3.98 28.31
N GLU A 118 -9.09 5.31 28.27
CA GLU A 118 -9.53 6.07 27.10
C GLU A 118 -8.58 5.88 25.92
N PHE A 119 -9.08 6.17 24.71
CA PHE A 119 -8.36 5.91 23.47
C PHE A 119 -6.98 6.61 23.40
N PRO A 120 -6.82 7.91 23.71
CA PRO A 120 -5.52 8.57 23.64
C PRO A 120 -4.50 7.93 24.57
N GLU A 121 -4.86 7.70 25.83
CA GLU A 121 -4.01 7.12 26.88
C GLU A 121 -3.56 5.72 26.50
N GLY A 122 -4.49 4.89 26.00
CA GLY A 122 -4.18 3.55 25.50
C GLY A 122 -3.17 3.57 24.35
N MET A 123 -3.32 4.49 23.38
CA MET A 123 -2.37 4.61 22.27
C MET A 123 -0.97 5.03 22.71
N TYR A 124 -0.85 5.97 23.65
CA TYR A 124 0.47 6.45 24.11
C TYR A 124 1.20 5.46 25.03
N ARG A 125 0.54 4.39 25.49
CA ARG A 125 1.20 3.26 26.17
C ARG A 125 2.22 2.57 25.24
N HIS A 126 1.94 2.55 23.95
CA HIS A 126 2.83 2.05 22.91
C HIS A 126 3.19 3.20 21.96
N PRO A 127 4.20 4.02 22.28
CA PRO A 127 4.56 5.17 21.45
C PRO A 127 4.97 4.74 20.04
N SER A 128 4.68 5.57 19.04
CA SER A 128 4.99 5.23 17.65
C SER A 128 6.48 5.04 17.41
N SER A 129 6.78 3.98 16.66
CA SER A 129 8.11 3.66 16.20
C SER A 129 8.43 4.37 14.88
N ILE A 130 9.69 4.26 14.45
CA ILE A 130 10.09 4.67 13.10
C ILE A 130 9.34 3.84 12.06
N GLN A 131 9.09 2.55 12.33
CA GLN A 131 8.43 1.64 11.39
C GLN A 131 6.99 2.10 11.11
N ASP A 132 6.24 2.55 12.11
CA ASP A 132 4.88 3.07 11.96
C ASP A 132 4.84 4.29 11.03
N ARG A 133 5.81 5.20 11.21
CA ARG A 133 5.95 6.40 10.38
C ARG A 133 6.30 6.05 8.93
N TRP A 134 7.19 5.10 8.74
CA TRP A 134 7.57 4.62 7.40
C TRP A 134 6.39 3.95 6.71
N HIS A 135 5.70 3.05 7.41
CA HIS A 135 4.51 2.38 6.88
C HIS A 135 3.43 3.39 6.47
N ALA A 136 3.10 4.36 7.34
CA ALA A 136 2.10 5.38 7.03
C ALA A 136 2.43 6.22 5.78
N ARG A 137 3.71 6.53 5.53
CA ARG A 137 4.16 7.31 4.36
C ARG A 137 4.23 6.46 3.10
N LEU A 138 4.72 5.23 3.22
CA LEU A 138 4.96 4.35 2.07
C LEU A 138 3.69 3.66 1.59
N TYR A 139 2.67 3.56 2.43
CA TYR A 139 1.39 2.92 2.11
C TYR A 139 0.80 3.40 0.77
N PHE A 140 0.74 4.72 0.55
CA PHE A 140 0.23 5.30 -0.70
C PHE A 140 1.26 5.38 -1.82
N LEU A 141 2.56 5.38 -1.50
CA LEU A 141 3.64 5.40 -2.50
C LEU A 141 3.85 4.04 -3.16
N LYS A 142 3.58 2.93 -2.46
CA LYS A 142 3.70 1.58 -2.98
C LYS A 142 2.92 1.36 -4.30
N PRO A 143 1.60 1.65 -4.40
CA PRO A 143 0.87 1.48 -5.67
C PRO A 143 1.36 2.45 -6.75
N ILE A 144 1.76 3.67 -6.39
CA ILE A 144 2.31 4.65 -7.34
C ILE A 144 3.61 4.10 -7.94
N LEU A 145 4.52 3.59 -7.11
CA LEU A 145 5.78 2.99 -7.54
C LEU A 145 5.56 1.83 -8.50
N ARG A 146 4.62 0.94 -8.19
CA ARG A 146 4.22 -0.18 -9.06
C ARG A 146 3.74 0.32 -10.43
N LEU A 147 2.85 1.31 -10.44
CA LEU A 147 2.32 1.90 -11.67
C LEU A 147 3.43 2.59 -12.47
N SER A 148 4.35 3.31 -11.81
CA SER A 148 5.48 3.97 -12.47
C SER A 148 6.44 2.98 -13.13
N ILE A 149 6.77 1.87 -12.45
CA ILE A 149 7.61 0.81 -13.01
C ILE A 149 6.92 0.19 -14.23
N ALA A 150 5.65 -0.22 -14.10
CA ALA A 150 4.89 -0.79 -15.20
C ALA A 150 4.77 0.19 -16.38
N PHE A 151 4.54 1.47 -16.09
CA PHE A 151 4.44 2.52 -17.09
C PHE A 151 5.68 2.59 -17.96
N ILE A 152 6.89 2.56 -17.40
CA ILE A 152 8.13 2.64 -18.21
C ILE A 152 8.21 1.50 -19.23
N TRP A 153 7.90 0.28 -18.82
CA TRP A 153 7.91 -0.88 -19.70
C TRP A 153 6.84 -0.78 -20.81
N LEU A 154 5.59 -0.52 -20.43
CA LEU A 154 4.48 -0.41 -21.39
C LEU A 154 4.67 0.77 -22.35
N PHE A 155 5.11 1.91 -21.81
CA PHE A 155 5.36 3.12 -22.59
C PHE A 155 6.49 2.90 -23.59
N THR A 156 7.55 2.17 -23.22
CA THR A 156 8.65 1.85 -24.14
C THR A 156 8.16 0.95 -25.27
N ALA A 157 7.41 -0.12 -24.94
CA ALA A 157 6.80 -1.00 -25.96
C ALA A 157 5.92 -0.23 -26.95
N ILE A 158 5.00 0.60 -26.45
CA ILE A 158 4.10 1.41 -27.26
C ILE A 158 4.88 2.43 -28.08
N SER A 159 5.83 3.13 -27.46
CA SER A 159 6.67 4.13 -28.13
C SER A 159 7.44 3.52 -29.30
N CYS A 160 8.09 2.38 -29.08
CA CYS A 160 8.83 1.70 -30.14
C CYS A 160 7.92 1.21 -31.27
N LEU A 161 6.76 0.62 -30.96
CA LEU A 161 5.87 0.03 -31.97
C LEU A 161 5.19 1.08 -32.85
N PHE A 162 4.76 2.20 -32.27
CA PHE A 162 3.82 3.12 -32.93
C PHE A 162 4.40 4.51 -33.23
N PHE A 163 5.36 5.00 -32.44
CA PHE A 163 5.78 6.40 -32.51
C PHE A 163 7.22 6.59 -32.99
N TYR A 164 8.13 5.72 -32.56
CA TYR A 164 9.54 5.85 -32.89
C TYR A 164 9.86 5.26 -34.28
N PRO A 165 10.66 5.94 -35.12
CA PRO A 165 10.99 5.44 -36.45
C PRO A 165 11.72 4.09 -36.40
N LYS A 166 11.11 3.04 -36.97
CA LYS A 166 11.69 1.68 -37.00
C LYS A 166 13.09 1.64 -37.62
N ALA A 167 13.32 2.44 -38.67
CA ALA A 167 14.63 2.56 -39.31
C ALA A 167 15.71 3.07 -38.34
N ALA A 168 15.38 3.99 -37.42
CA ALA A 168 16.31 4.47 -36.41
C ALA A 168 16.63 3.37 -35.38
N SER A 169 15.62 2.60 -34.94
CA SER A 169 15.83 1.43 -34.08
C SER A 169 16.74 0.38 -34.71
N TYR A 170 16.53 0.09 -36.00
CA TYR A 170 17.39 -0.82 -36.76
C TYR A 170 18.81 -0.28 -36.93
N GLY A 171 18.96 1.04 -37.09
CA GLY A 171 20.26 1.71 -37.07
C GLY A 171 21.02 1.49 -35.77
N LEU A 172 20.35 1.61 -34.61
CA LEU A 172 20.97 1.31 -33.31
C LEU A 172 21.38 -0.16 -33.19
N LEU A 173 20.55 -1.09 -33.67
CA LEU A 173 20.89 -2.52 -33.71
C LEU A 173 22.09 -2.78 -34.63
N ALA A 174 22.19 -2.10 -35.78
CA ALA A 174 23.33 -2.21 -36.68
C ALA A 174 24.62 -1.74 -36.02
N GLN A 175 24.59 -0.65 -35.24
CA GLN A 175 25.77 -0.12 -34.54
C GLN A 175 26.35 -1.11 -33.52
N ILE A 176 25.51 -1.95 -32.90
CA ILE A 176 25.96 -3.01 -31.99
C ILE A 176 26.33 -4.32 -32.71
N GLY A 177 26.29 -4.35 -34.05
CA GLY A 177 26.71 -5.48 -34.88
C GLY A 177 25.61 -6.47 -35.29
N VAL A 178 24.33 -6.11 -35.10
CA VAL A 178 23.20 -6.97 -35.50
C VAL A 178 23.00 -6.91 -37.02
N LYS A 179 23.08 -8.07 -37.67
CA LYS A 179 22.85 -8.21 -39.11
C LYS A 179 21.38 -7.87 -39.47
N PRO A 180 21.11 -7.31 -40.67
CA PRO A 180 19.77 -6.88 -41.10
C PRO A 180 18.66 -7.92 -40.89
N PHE A 181 18.96 -9.20 -41.16
CA PHE A 181 18.02 -10.30 -40.97
C PHE A 181 17.47 -10.41 -39.53
N TRP A 182 18.31 -10.16 -38.52
CA TRP A 182 17.94 -10.28 -37.10
C TRP A 182 17.29 -9.02 -36.53
N GLN A 183 17.40 -7.87 -37.20
CA GLN A 183 16.95 -6.59 -36.65
C GLN A 183 15.44 -6.56 -36.36
N PRO A 184 14.54 -6.99 -37.28
CA PRO A 184 13.12 -7.02 -36.99
C PRO A 184 12.77 -7.97 -35.85
N ILE A 185 13.41 -9.14 -35.80
CA ILE A 185 13.15 -10.18 -34.78
C ILE A 185 13.49 -9.64 -33.39
N LEU A 186 14.69 -9.06 -33.23
CA LEU A 186 15.13 -8.50 -31.95
C LEU A 186 14.30 -7.28 -31.55
N PHE A 187 13.94 -6.42 -32.52
CA PHE A 187 13.13 -5.24 -32.26
C PHE A 187 11.72 -5.59 -31.77
N TYR A 188 10.98 -6.43 -32.51
CA TYR A 188 9.63 -6.82 -32.10
C TYR A 188 9.68 -7.71 -30.85
N GLY A 189 10.70 -8.57 -30.72
CA GLY A 189 10.93 -9.35 -29.51
C GLY A 189 11.12 -8.49 -28.27
N ALA A 190 11.93 -7.41 -28.36
CA ALA A 190 12.10 -6.46 -27.27
C ALA A 190 10.80 -5.71 -26.93
N CYS A 191 10.03 -5.27 -27.93
CA CYS A 191 8.74 -4.60 -27.69
C CYS A 191 7.73 -5.53 -26.99
N ILE A 192 7.65 -6.79 -27.42
CA ILE A 192 6.78 -7.80 -26.78
C ILE A 192 7.24 -8.08 -25.36
N LEU A 193 8.56 -8.22 -25.15
CA LEU A 193 9.14 -8.45 -23.83
C LEU A 193 8.80 -7.31 -22.87
N ASP A 194 8.95 -6.06 -23.30
CA ASP A 194 8.58 -4.88 -22.53
C ASP A 194 7.09 -4.88 -22.18
N ALA A 195 6.22 -5.15 -23.15
CA ALA A 195 4.78 -5.23 -22.93
C ALA A 195 4.41 -6.33 -21.90
N VAL A 196 4.99 -7.52 -22.05
CA VAL A 196 4.76 -8.66 -21.14
C VAL A 196 5.24 -8.34 -19.74
N ILE A 197 6.40 -7.71 -19.58
CA ILE A 197 6.93 -7.32 -18.26
C ILE A 197 6.03 -6.26 -17.63
N GLY A 198 5.64 -5.22 -18.37
CA GLY A 198 4.76 -4.18 -17.85
C GLY A 198 3.42 -4.74 -17.37
N LEU A 199 2.79 -5.61 -18.15
CA LEU A 199 1.55 -6.30 -17.77
C LEU A 199 1.77 -7.25 -16.58
N ALA A 200 2.91 -7.95 -16.53
CA ALA A 200 3.24 -8.85 -15.44
C ALA A 200 3.44 -8.08 -14.11
N VAL A 201 4.08 -6.90 -14.14
CA VAL A 201 4.21 -6.03 -12.97
C VAL A 201 2.82 -5.64 -12.43
N LEU A 202 1.85 -5.38 -13.30
CA LEU A 202 0.48 -5.00 -12.89
C LEU A 202 -0.38 -6.15 -12.37
N SER A 203 -0.16 -7.37 -12.85
CA SER A 203 -1.12 -8.48 -12.66
C SER A 203 -0.60 -9.63 -11.79
N SER A 204 0.71 -9.78 -11.61
CA SER A 204 1.26 -11.01 -11.08
C SER A 204 1.37 -11.05 -9.56
N ASN A 205 1.08 -12.23 -9.00
CA ASN A 205 1.34 -12.60 -7.60
C ASN A 205 2.78 -13.08 -7.36
N ARG A 206 3.61 -13.19 -8.41
CA ARG A 206 4.98 -13.71 -8.35
C ARG A 206 6.02 -12.59 -8.41
N LEU A 207 5.89 -11.58 -7.55
CA LEU A 207 6.69 -10.36 -7.67
C LEU A 207 8.20 -10.61 -7.68
N LYS A 208 8.71 -11.46 -6.79
CA LYS A 208 10.15 -11.80 -6.71
C LYS A 208 10.73 -12.23 -8.06
N LYS A 209 9.99 -13.06 -8.81
CA LYS A 209 10.44 -13.55 -10.12
C LYS A 209 10.43 -12.44 -11.17
N ILE A 210 9.41 -11.59 -11.17
CA ILE A 210 9.29 -10.49 -12.14
C ILE A 210 10.33 -9.41 -11.87
N THR A 211 10.58 -9.08 -10.61
CA THR A 211 11.68 -8.20 -10.23
C THR A 211 13.02 -8.74 -10.71
N LEU A 212 13.29 -10.03 -10.50
CA LEU A 212 14.53 -10.65 -10.99
C LEU A 212 14.65 -10.56 -12.52
N VAL A 213 13.59 -10.89 -13.25
CA VAL A 213 13.57 -10.81 -14.73
C VAL A 213 13.85 -9.38 -15.20
N GLN A 214 13.21 -8.37 -14.60
CA GLN A 214 13.47 -6.97 -14.91
C GLN A 214 14.94 -6.60 -14.68
N MET A 215 15.50 -6.97 -13.53
CA MET A 215 16.89 -6.66 -13.21
C MET A 215 17.86 -7.33 -14.19
N VAL A 216 17.66 -8.62 -14.50
CA VAL A 216 18.50 -9.35 -15.45
C VAL A 216 18.47 -8.72 -16.84
N ILE A 217 17.28 -8.33 -17.32
CA ILE A 217 17.13 -7.69 -18.62
C ILE A 217 17.82 -6.32 -18.63
N ILE A 218 17.53 -5.47 -17.63
CA ILE A 218 18.11 -4.13 -17.52
C ILE A 218 19.65 -4.21 -17.46
N LEU A 219 20.19 -5.06 -16.59
CA LEU A 219 21.63 -5.23 -16.45
C LEU A 219 22.25 -5.81 -17.72
N GLY A 220 21.60 -6.81 -18.34
CA GLY A 220 22.09 -7.47 -19.55
C GLY A 220 22.24 -6.52 -20.73
N TYR A 221 21.18 -5.77 -21.07
CA TYR A 221 21.27 -4.82 -22.17
C TYR A 221 22.15 -3.61 -21.79
N SER A 222 22.16 -3.18 -20.53
CA SER A 222 23.01 -2.05 -20.10
C SER A 222 24.49 -2.40 -20.20
N ALA A 223 24.89 -3.63 -19.85
CA ALA A 223 26.26 -4.11 -19.99
C ALA A 223 26.67 -4.18 -21.47
N LEU A 224 25.81 -4.73 -22.33
CA LEU A 224 26.03 -4.79 -23.77
C LEU A 224 26.21 -3.39 -24.38
N LEU A 225 25.31 -2.47 -24.06
CA LEU A 225 25.35 -1.09 -24.56
C LEU A 225 26.51 -0.29 -23.97
N THR A 226 26.91 -0.54 -22.72
CA THR A 226 28.13 0.07 -22.16
C THR A 226 29.37 -0.34 -22.94
N TRP A 227 29.45 -1.61 -23.38
CA TRP A 227 30.59 -2.09 -24.16
C TRP A 227 30.57 -1.60 -25.61
N LYS A 228 29.41 -1.63 -26.27
CA LYS A 228 29.30 -1.30 -27.71
C LYS A 228 29.07 0.18 -27.99
N LEU A 229 28.36 0.88 -27.12
CA LEU A 229 27.90 2.27 -27.27
C LEU A 229 28.10 3.05 -25.96
N PRO A 230 29.34 3.20 -25.45
CA PRO A 230 29.60 3.86 -24.16
C PRO A 230 29.11 5.31 -24.10
N ASN A 231 29.00 6.00 -25.24
CA ASN A 231 28.51 7.37 -25.32
C ASN A 231 27.07 7.53 -24.81
N LEU A 232 26.27 6.45 -24.80
CA LEU A 232 24.91 6.43 -24.25
C LEU A 232 24.83 6.74 -22.74
N TRP A 233 25.96 6.75 -22.03
CA TRP A 233 26.04 7.27 -20.66
C TRP A 233 25.94 8.79 -20.57
N PHE A 234 26.42 9.50 -21.59
CA PHE A 234 26.62 10.96 -21.59
C PHE A 234 25.71 11.71 -22.56
N GLU A 235 24.88 10.99 -23.32
CA GLU A 235 23.82 11.60 -24.13
C GLU A 235 22.87 12.44 -23.26
N PRO A 236 22.27 13.54 -23.76
CA PRO A 236 21.43 14.45 -22.98
C PRO A 236 20.25 13.79 -22.25
N PHE A 237 19.72 12.70 -22.82
CA PHE A 237 18.61 11.93 -22.24
C PHE A 237 19.06 10.75 -21.37
N ALA A 238 20.37 10.60 -21.20
CA ALA A 238 21.06 9.63 -20.35
C ALA A 238 20.41 8.21 -20.35
N PRO A 239 20.27 7.58 -21.54
CA PRO A 239 19.51 6.34 -21.70
C PRO A 239 20.04 5.18 -20.86
N LEU A 240 21.34 5.13 -20.56
CA LEU A 240 21.90 4.14 -19.63
C LEU A 240 21.86 4.60 -18.17
N ALA A 241 22.16 5.87 -17.89
CA ALA A 241 22.22 6.35 -16.51
C ALA A 241 20.87 6.25 -15.79
N LYS A 242 19.75 6.45 -16.51
CA LYS A 242 18.39 6.31 -15.95
C LYS A 242 18.06 4.89 -15.47
N ASN A 243 18.83 3.88 -15.87
CA ASN A 243 18.62 2.51 -15.40
C ASN A 243 19.05 2.30 -13.95
N ILE A 244 19.97 3.11 -13.44
CA ILE A 244 20.41 3.06 -12.03
C ILE A 244 19.24 3.39 -11.07
N PRO A 245 18.57 4.56 -11.16
CA PRO A 245 17.43 4.84 -10.31
C PRO A 245 16.23 3.91 -10.60
N LEU A 246 16.07 3.41 -11.83
CA LEU A 246 15.04 2.40 -12.12
C LEU A 246 15.29 1.08 -11.38
N LEU A 247 16.54 0.59 -11.36
CA LEU A 247 16.91 -0.61 -10.59
C LEU A 247 16.68 -0.39 -9.08
N ALA A 248 17.05 0.79 -8.56
CA ALA A 248 16.76 1.14 -7.17
C ALA A 248 15.24 1.16 -6.88
N ALA A 249 14.44 1.73 -7.78
CA ALA A 249 12.98 1.73 -7.68
C ALA A 249 12.39 0.31 -7.68
N ILE A 250 12.91 -0.58 -8.53
CA ILE A 250 12.52 -1.98 -8.58
C ILE A 250 12.87 -2.72 -7.27
N LEU A 251 14.05 -2.45 -6.69
CA LEU A 251 14.46 -3.00 -5.40
C LEU A 251 13.63 -2.48 -4.23
N VAL A 252 13.33 -1.19 -4.20
CA VAL A 252 12.42 -0.59 -3.21
C VAL A 252 11.03 -1.23 -3.34
N TYR A 253 10.53 -1.41 -4.56
CA TYR A 253 9.24 -2.06 -4.77
C TYR A 253 9.23 -3.50 -4.24
N LEU A 254 10.32 -4.26 -4.47
CA LEU A 254 10.48 -5.60 -3.91
C LEU A 254 10.44 -5.59 -2.38
N ALA A 255 11.13 -4.65 -1.74
CA ALA A 255 11.17 -4.51 -0.28
C ALA A 255 9.81 -4.14 0.33
N LEU A 256 9.00 -3.33 -0.37
CA LEU A 256 7.66 -2.95 0.08
C LEU A 256 6.61 -4.06 -0.10
N GLU A 257 6.88 -5.07 -0.93
CA GLU A 257 5.97 -6.20 -1.13
C GLU A 257 6.31 -7.41 -0.26
N SER A 258 7.51 -7.51 0.29
CA SER A 258 7.87 -8.59 1.22
C SER A 258 7.11 -8.57 2.54
N ASP A 259 6.32 -7.52 2.79
CA ASP A 259 5.45 -7.36 3.96
C ASP A 259 4.11 -8.13 3.84
N ARG A 260 4.05 -9.15 2.96
CA ARG A 260 2.94 -10.09 2.82
C ARG A 260 3.42 -11.53 2.93
#